data_AF-A0A1F4P715-F1
#
_entry.id   AF-A0A1F4P715-F1
#
_cell.length_a   1.000
_cell.length_b   1.000
_cell.length_c   1.000
_cell.angle_alpha   90.00
_cell.angle_beta   90.00
_cell.angle_gamma   90.00
#
_symmetry.space_group_name_H-M   'P 1'
#
loop_
_entity.id
_entity.type
_entity.pdbx_description
1 polymer ?
#
loop_
_entity_poly.entity_id
_entity_poly.type
_entity_poly.pdbx_seq_one_letter_code
_entity_poly.pdbx_strand_id
1 'polypeptide(L)'
;MTKLAPGLYYAPRNSTFGALPPDDGELVAAFLRDKDFLLFSPSAYNSAGLGTTQLYNCTLVYNHKRHGVFKLGNRQFDFRMKPRFPKKLTPEFLFVDALNNVRELAEDKAEVLARGRGRAASFDRQRLQRAVESYGTVATKKRLASWLDV
;
A
#
# COMPACT_ATOMS: atom_id res chain seq x y z
N MET A 1 22.59 10.32 18.76
CA MET A 1 21.96 10.44 17.43
C MET A 1 22.38 9.25 16.60
N THR A 2 21.45 8.61 15.90
CA THR A 2 21.71 7.42 15.07
C THR A 2 21.45 7.77 13.61
N LYS A 3 22.43 7.49 12.73
CA LYS A 3 22.28 7.72 11.28
C LYS A 3 21.39 6.63 10.68
N LEU A 4 20.38 7.03 9.92
CA LEU A 4 19.42 6.10 9.30
C LEU A 4 19.55 6.02 7.77
N ALA A 5 19.99 7.10 7.13
CA ALA A 5 20.36 7.19 5.72
C ALA A 5 21.32 8.39 5.52
N PRO A 6 21.97 8.57 4.35
CA PRO A 6 22.71 9.79 4.06
C PRO A 6 21.81 11.03 4.24
N GLY A 7 22.18 11.92 5.16
CA GLY A 7 21.39 13.11 5.48
C GLY A 7 20.15 12.89 6.37
N LEU A 8 19.89 11.68 6.86
CA LEU A 8 18.78 11.36 7.76
C LEU A 8 19.31 10.86 9.12
N TYR A 9 19.03 11.62 10.17
CA TYR A 9 19.49 11.37 11.53
C TYR A 9 18.32 11.26 12.48
N TYR A 10 18.39 10.32 13.42
CA TYR A 10 17.39 10.10 14.46
C TYR A 10 17.94 10.44 15.84
N ALA A 11 17.18 11.22 16.61
CA ALA A 11 17.41 11.46 18.03
C ALA A 11 16.35 10.67 18.81
N PRO A 12 16.72 9.55 19.46
CA PRO A 12 15.75 8.70 20.13
C PRO A 12 15.07 9.41 21.29
N ARG A 13 13.74 9.23 21.41
CA ARG A 13 13.02 9.47 22.66
C ARG A 13 13.18 8.23 23.55
N ASN A 14 13.60 8.44 24.80
CA ASN A 14 13.77 7.37 25.76
C ASN A 14 12.41 6.99 26.37
N SER A 15 12.08 5.71 26.34
CA SER A 15 11.00 5.12 27.14
C SER A 15 11.60 4.32 28.30
N THR A 16 10.76 3.85 29.22
CA THR A 16 11.15 2.92 30.31
C THR A 16 11.79 1.63 29.82
N PHE A 17 11.60 1.25 28.53
CA PHE A 17 12.18 0.06 27.91
C PHE A 17 13.38 0.36 26.99
N GLY A 18 13.90 1.59 27.01
CA GLY A 18 15.01 2.04 26.16
C GLY A 18 14.59 2.97 25.04
N ALA A 19 15.51 3.23 24.11
CA ALA A 19 15.28 4.10 22.95
C ALA A 19 14.18 3.51 22.05
N LEU A 20 13.08 4.25 21.88
CA LEU A 20 12.03 3.83 20.96
C LEU A 20 12.58 3.85 19.53
N PRO A 21 12.25 2.85 18.69
CA PRO A 21 12.51 2.97 17.26
C PRO A 21 11.76 4.19 16.71
N PRO A 22 12.31 4.86 15.69
CA PRO A 22 11.61 5.96 15.04
C PRO A 22 10.29 5.48 14.45
N ASP A 23 9.26 6.34 14.49
CA ASP A 23 8.00 6.10 13.80
C ASP A 23 8.23 6.04 12.29
N ASP A 24 7.66 5.04 11.61
CA ASP A 24 7.85 4.86 10.16
C ASP A 24 7.38 6.09 9.36
N GLY A 25 6.28 6.70 9.80
CA GLY A 25 5.75 7.91 9.19
C GLY A 25 6.73 9.06 9.32
N GLU A 26 7.33 9.27 10.50
CA GLU A 26 8.36 10.31 10.70
C GLU A 26 9.60 10.08 9.82
N LEU A 27 10.06 8.83 9.68
CA LEU A 27 11.20 8.49 8.83
C LEU A 27 10.95 8.77 7.36
N VAL A 28 9.82 8.28 6.87
CA VAL A 28 9.41 8.45 5.49
C VAL A 28 9.16 9.92 5.20
N ALA A 29 8.54 10.65 6.14
CA ALA A 29 8.31 12.08 6.00
C ALA A 29 9.61 12.87 5.88
N ALA A 30 10.59 12.57 6.74
CA ALA A 30 11.91 13.20 6.71
C ALA A 30 12.69 12.84 5.43
N PHE A 31 12.58 11.59 4.97
CA PHE A 31 13.24 11.12 3.75
C PHE A 31 12.64 11.75 2.47
N LEU A 32 11.32 11.86 2.38
CA LEU A 32 10.63 12.51 1.26
C LEU A 32 10.65 14.04 1.34
N ARG A 33 10.92 14.59 2.54
CA ARG A 33 10.64 15.99 2.88
C ARG A 33 9.20 16.36 2.51
N ASP A 34 8.27 15.49 2.89
CA ASP A 34 6.84 15.60 2.59
C ASP A 34 6.01 14.88 3.65
N LYS A 35 4.75 15.25 3.77
CA LYS A 35 3.75 14.54 4.58
C LYS A 35 2.66 13.89 3.73
N ASP A 36 2.64 14.15 2.42
CA ASP A 36 1.68 13.56 1.50
C ASP A 36 2.18 12.22 0.95
N PHE A 37 1.96 11.18 1.74
CA PHE A 37 2.24 9.79 1.37
C PHE A 37 1.26 8.85 2.08
N LEU A 38 1.12 7.65 1.53
CA LEU A 38 0.36 6.56 2.14
C LEU A 38 1.31 5.41 2.44
N LEU A 39 1.33 4.98 3.70
CA LEU A 39 2.20 3.93 4.21
C LEU A 39 1.36 2.73 4.65
N PHE A 40 1.70 1.54 4.15
CA PHE A 40 1.03 0.30 4.54
C PHE A 40 1.88 -0.94 4.29
N SER A 41 1.64 -2.00 5.05
CA SER A 41 2.22 -3.32 4.78
C SER A 41 1.41 -4.05 3.71
N PRO A 42 2.04 -4.87 2.85
CA PRO A 42 1.30 -5.70 1.90
C PRO A 42 0.28 -6.66 2.56
N SER A 43 0.47 -7.02 3.84
CA SER A 43 -0.52 -7.78 4.60
C SER A 43 -1.88 -7.08 4.74
N ALA A 44 -1.95 -5.76 4.51
CA ALA A 44 -3.22 -5.04 4.45
C ALA A 44 -4.15 -5.59 3.36
N TYR A 45 -3.61 -6.17 2.28
CA TYR A 45 -4.41 -6.81 1.23
C TYR A 45 -5.26 -7.98 1.74
N ASN A 46 -4.94 -8.57 2.88
CA ASN A 46 -5.75 -9.62 3.49
C ASN A 46 -7.17 -9.11 3.80
N SER A 47 -7.31 -7.83 4.15
CA SER A 47 -8.62 -7.18 4.36
C SER A 47 -9.45 -7.04 3.07
N ALA A 48 -8.81 -7.09 1.90
CA ALA A 48 -9.49 -7.04 0.61
C ALA A 48 -10.21 -8.36 0.27
N GLY A 49 -9.92 -9.46 0.97
CA GLY A 49 -10.61 -10.75 0.78
C GLY A 49 -10.22 -11.47 -0.52
N LEU A 50 -9.01 -11.23 -1.02
CA LEU A 50 -8.46 -11.89 -2.22
C LEU A 50 -7.76 -13.23 -1.90
N GLY A 51 -7.73 -13.61 -0.62
CA GLY A 51 -7.02 -14.79 -0.13
C GLY A 51 -5.51 -14.67 -0.25
N THR A 52 -4.99 -13.45 -0.10
CA THR A 52 -3.56 -13.21 0.12
C THR A 52 -3.20 -13.67 1.53
N THR A 53 -2.07 -14.37 1.67
CA THR A 53 -1.61 -14.91 2.97
C THR A 53 -0.14 -14.64 3.22
N GLN A 54 0.59 -14.17 2.21
CA GLN A 54 2.02 -13.97 2.32
C GLN A 54 2.35 -12.81 3.28
N LEU A 55 3.23 -13.08 4.25
CA LEU A 55 3.87 -12.05 5.04
C LEU A 55 5.02 -11.45 4.24
N TYR A 56 4.90 -10.17 3.91
CA TYR A 56 5.94 -9.42 3.23
C TYR A 56 6.73 -8.62 4.27
N ASN A 57 8.05 -8.77 4.27
CA ASN A 57 8.95 -8.02 5.16
C ASN A 57 9.37 -6.67 4.55
N CYS A 58 8.41 -5.97 3.92
CA CYS A 58 8.62 -4.63 3.37
C CYS A 58 7.38 -3.77 3.61
N THR A 59 7.56 -2.45 3.63
CA THR A 59 6.48 -1.47 3.74
C THR A 59 6.34 -0.72 2.43
N LEU A 60 5.12 -0.66 1.89
CA LEU A 60 4.81 0.12 0.69
C LEU A 60 4.62 1.58 1.08
N VAL A 61 5.23 2.48 0.28
CA VAL A 61 5.12 3.93 0.45
C VAL A 61 4.66 4.57 -0.84
N TYR A 62 3.37 4.86 -0.95
CA TYR A 62 2.82 5.59 -2.08
C TYR A 62 3.07 7.08 -1.89
N ASN A 63 3.67 7.72 -2.88
CA ASN A 63 4.08 9.12 -2.80
C ASN A 63 4.14 9.73 -4.21
N HIS A 64 4.51 11.01 -4.30
CA HIS A 64 4.61 11.75 -5.57
C HIS A 64 6.04 12.12 -5.99
N LYS A 65 7.07 11.76 -5.20
CA LYS A 65 8.43 12.31 -5.33
C LYS A 65 9.51 11.30 -5.69
N ARG A 66 9.43 10.07 -5.17
CA ARG A 66 10.49 9.06 -5.28
C ARG A 66 9.92 7.68 -5.57
N HIS A 67 10.65 6.93 -6.39
CA HIS A 67 10.39 5.53 -6.66
C HIS A 67 11.64 4.70 -6.32
N GLY A 68 11.43 3.46 -5.89
CA GLY A 68 12.50 2.50 -5.60
C GLY A 68 12.51 2.00 -4.17
N VAL A 69 13.36 1.01 -3.92
CA VAL A 69 13.44 0.33 -2.63
C VAL A 69 14.58 0.93 -1.81
N PHE A 70 14.26 1.44 -0.62
CA PHE A 70 15.22 2.08 0.27
C PHE A 70 15.20 1.44 1.65
N LYS A 71 16.38 1.30 2.24
CA LYS A 71 16.53 0.88 3.64
C LYS A 71 16.69 2.11 4.51
N LEU A 72 15.75 2.33 5.45
CA LEU A 72 15.82 3.40 6.44
C LEU A 72 15.96 2.75 7.82
N GLY A 73 17.15 2.88 8.43
CA GLY A 73 17.49 2.11 9.63
C GLY A 73 17.54 0.60 9.34
N ASN A 74 16.75 -0.19 10.07
CA ASN A 74 16.67 -1.65 9.91
C ASN A 74 15.47 -2.12 9.06
N ARG A 75 14.72 -1.20 8.46
CA ARG A 75 13.47 -1.51 7.73
C ARG A 75 13.61 -1.20 6.25
N GLN A 76 12.95 -2.01 5.43
CA GLN A 76 12.92 -1.88 3.97
C GLN A 76 11.59 -1.29 3.52
N PHE A 77 11.67 -0.21 2.75
CA PHE A 77 10.54 0.53 2.22
C PHE A 77 10.57 0.49 0.70
N ASP A 78 9.46 0.09 0.08
CA ASP A 78 9.27 0.15 -1.37
C ASP A 78 8.46 1.41 -1.69
N PHE A 79 9.17 2.44 -2.16
CA PHE A 79 8.58 3.71 -2.56
C PHE A 79 8.02 3.58 -3.97
N ARG A 80 6.72 3.86 -4.11
CA ARG A 80 6.05 3.85 -5.41
C ARG A 80 5.44 5.21 -5.70
N MET A 81 5.80 5.76 -6.85
CA MET A 81 5.15 6.95 -7.36
C MET A 81 3.76 6.60 -7.89
N LYS A 82 2.72 7.08 -7.22
CA LYS A 82 1.33 6.92 -7.65
C LYS A 82 0.74 8.30 -7.85
N PRO A 83 0.03 8.57 -8.96
CA PRO A 83 -0.57 9.89 -9.19
C PRO A 83 -1.69 10.19 -8.20
N ARG A 84 -2.34 9.16 -7.64
CA ARG A 84 -3.43 9.29 -6.66
C ARG A 84 -3.39 8.12 -5.67
N PHE A 85 -3.65 8.42 -4.41
CA PHE A 85 -3.87 7.46 -3.32
C PHE A 85 -4.72 8.14 -2.23
N PRO A 86 -5.47 7.37 -1.42
CA PRO A 86 -6.28 7.95 -0.34
C PRO A 86 -5.41 8.35 0.86
N LYS A 87 -5.93 9.26 1.70
CA LYS A 87 -5.28 9.63 2.98
C LYS A 87 -5.37 8.53 4.05
N LYS A 88 -6.35 7.63 3.92
CA LYS A 88 -6.57 6.50 4.83
C LYS A 88 -6.86 5.26 4.00
N LEU A 89 -6.37 4.11 4.47
CA LEU A 89 -6.69 2.83 3.84
C LEU A 89 -8.18 2.55 3.99
N THR A 90 -8.79 2.12 2.89
CA THR A 90 -10.13 1.54 2.90
C THR A 90 -10.10 0.17 2.23
N PRO A 91 -11.03 -0.74 2.60
CA PRO A 91 -11.16 -2.04 1.95
C PRO A 91 -11.31 -1.93 0.42
N GLU A 92 -12.08 -0.95 -0.06
CA GLU A 92 -12.29 -0.72 -1.51
C GLU A 92 -11.00 -0.29 -2.21
N PHE A 93 -10.22 0.60 -1.59
CA PHE A 93 -8.92 1.01 -2.13
C PHE A 93 -7.97 -0.18 -2.19
N LEU A 94 -7.83 -0.93 -1.09
CA LEU A 94 -6.94 -2.09 -1.02
C LEU A 94 -7.31 -3.16 -2.05
N PHE A 95 -8.60 -3.38 -2.26
CA PHE A 95 -9.09 -4.29 -3.31
C PHE A 95 -8.71 -3.82 -4.72
N VAL A 96 -8.97 -2.55 -5.05
CA VAL A 96 -8.62 -1.97 -6.36
C VAL A 96 -7.11 -1.99 -6.57
N ASP A 97 -6.34 -1.65 -5.54
CA ASP A 97 -4.89 -1.58 -5.62
C ASP A 97 -4.25 -2.97 -5.72
N ALA A 98 -4.74 -3.98 -5.00
CA ALA A 98 -4.30 -5.36 -5.19
C ALA A 98 -4.53 -5.83 -6.64
N LEU A 99 -5.67 -5.48 -7.26
CA LEU A 99 -5.96 -5.82 -8.65
C LEU A 99 -5.11 -5.04 -9.67
N ASN A 100 -4.69 -3.81 -9.32
CA ASN A 100 -3.72 -3.04 -10.10
C ASN A 100 -2.35 -3.71 -10.12
N ASN A 101 -1.91 -4.23 -8.96
CA ASN A 101 -0.59 -4.81 -8.78
C ASN A 101 -0.61 -6.35 -8.79
N VAL A 102 -1.66 -6.99 -9.35
CA VAL A 102 -1.89 -8.45 -9.28
C VAL A 102 -0.74 -9.31 -9.83
N ARG A 103 0.10 -8.73 -10.71
CA ARG A 103 1.28 -9.42 -11.28
C ARG A 103 2.46 -9.49 -10.33
N GLU A 104 2.45 -8.66 -9.28
CA GLU A 104 3.51 -8.56 -8.27
C GLU A 104 3.14 -9.29 -6.98
N LEU A 105 1.91 -9.81 -6.90
CA LEU A 105 1.47 -10.66 -5.80
C LEU A 105 2.13 -12.03 -5.92
N ALA A 106 2.43 -12.63 -4.77
CA ALA A 106 3.00 -13.98 -4.72
C ALA A 106 1.99 -15.07 -5.10
N GLU A 107 0.70 -14.77 -4.93
CA GLU A 107 -0.41 -15.67 -5.22
C GLU A 107 -0.67 -15.83 -6.73
N ASP A 108 -1.29 -16.96 -7.12
CA ASP A 108 -1.64 -17.20 -8.52
C ASP A 108 -2.62 -16.12 -9.03
N LYS A 109 -2.25 -15.50 -10.15
CA LYS A 109 -3.02 -14.40 -10.73
C LYS A 109 -4.44 -14.82 -11.09
N ALA A 110 -4.63 -15.99 -11.71
CA ALA A 110 -5.95 -16.40 -12.15
C ALA A 110 -6.86 -16.67 -10.94
N GLU A 111 -6.30 -17.29 -9.90
CA GLU A 111 -7.00 -17.54 -8.64
C GLU A 111 -7.39 -16.24 -7.91
N VAL A 112 -6.47 -15.28 -7.79
CA VAL A 112 -6.74 -13.96 -7.20
C VAL A 112 -7.85 -13.24 -7.96
N LEU A 113 -7.85 -13.30 -9.30
CA LEU A 113 -8.89 -12.67 -10.11
C LEU A 113 -10.25 -13.36 -9.97
N ALA A 114 -10.28 -14.70 -9.90
CA ALA A 114 -11.51 -15.46 -9.69
C ALA A 114 -12.15 -15.13 -8.33
N ARG A 115 -11.34 -15.14 -7.25
CA ARG A 115 -11.77 -14.73 -5.90
C ARG A 115 -12.21 -13.26 -5.89
N GLY A 116 -11.46 -12.40 -6.58
CA GLY A 116 -11.77 -10.98 -6.73
C GLY A 116 -13.14 -10.73 -7.35
N ARG A 117 -13.52 -11.50 -8.37
CA ARG A 117 -14.83 -11.39 -9.01
C ARG A 117 -15.98 -11.67 -8.02
N GLY A 118 -15.88 -12.75 -7.23
CA GLY A 118 -16.87 -13.06 -6.20
C GLY A 118 -16.91 -11.99 -5.10
N ARG A 119 -15.75 -11.52 -4.67
CA ARG A 119 -15.63 -10.51 -3.61
C ARG A 119 -16.18 -9.14 -4.03
N ALA A 120 -16.05 -8.75 -5.30
CA ALA A 120 -16.54 -7.47 -5.81
C ALA A 120 -18.03 -7.24 -5.51
N ALA A 121 -18.85 -8.30 -5.59
CA ALA A 121 -20.29 -8.24 -5.31
C ALA A 121 -20.64 -7.96 -3.84
N SER A 122 -19.70 -8.17 -2.91
CA SER A 122 -19.92 -7.96 -1.48
C SER A 122 -19.62 -6.53 -0.99
N PHE A 123 -19.02 -5.69 -1.84
CA PHE A 123 -18.74 -4.31 -1.52
C PHE A 123 -19.97 -3.42 -1.74
N ASP A 124 -20.02 -2.28 -1.04
CA ASP A 124 -20.91 -1.19 -1.41
C ASP A 124 -20.57 -0.72 -2.83
N ARG A 125 -21.56 -0.79 -3.74
CA ARG A 125 -21.38 -0.53 -5.17
C ARG A 125 -20.88 0.90 -5.42
N GLN A 126 -21.40 1.89 -4.70
CA GLN A 126 -21.01 3.29 -4.90
C GLN A 126 -19.58 3.56 -4.42
N ARG A 127 -19.21 3.02 -3.25
CA ARG A 127 -17.85 3.16 -2.71
C ARG A 127 -16.82 2.45 -3.59
N LEU A 128 -17.14 1.25 -4.07
CA LEU A 128 -16.27 0.51 -4.98
C LEU A 128 -16.10 1.27 -6.29
N GLN A 129 -17.17 1.74 -6.91
CA GLN A 129 -17.11 2.54 -8.15
C GLN A 129 -16.22 3.78 -7.98
N ARG A 130 -16.39 4.54 -6.90
CA ARG A 130 -15.53 5.71 -6.60
C ARG A 130 -14.06 5.33 -6.46
N ALA A 131 -13.76 4.22 -5.78
CA ALA A 131 -12.39 3.74 -5.64
C ALA A 131 -11.79 3.31 -6.98
N VAL A 132 -12.56 2.63 -7.82
CA VAL A 132 -12.16 2.20 -9.17
C VAL A 132 -11.86 3.41 -10.06
N GLU A 133 -12.74 4.41 -10.06
CA GLU A 133 -12.56 5.63 -10.85
C GLU A 133 -11.32 6.41 -10.41
N SER A 134 -11.13 6.53 -9.10
CA SER A 134 -10.06 7.33 -8.49
C SER A 134 -8.69 6.68 -8.60
N TYR A 135 -8.60 5.35 -8.40
CA TYR A 135 -7.33 4.64 -8.17
C TYR A 135 -7.08 3.47 -9.14
N GLY A 136 -8.07 3.05 -9.91
CA GLY A 136 -7.93 1.93 -10.85
C GLY A 136 -7.08 2.29 -12.07
N THR A 137 -6.19 1.37 -12.47
CA THR A 137 -5.56 1.42 -13.80
C THR A 137 -6.59 1.15 -14.90
N VAL A 138 -6.29 1.49 -16.14
CA VAL A 138 -7.19 1.21 -17.29
C VAL A 138 -7.56 -0.29 -17.35
N ALA A 139 -6.60 -1.18 -17.11
CA ALA A 139 -6.84 -2.61 -17.11
C ALA A 139 -7.78 -3.04 -15.97
N THR A 140 -7.57 -2.52 -14.74
CA THR A 140 -8.43 -2.82 -13.59
C THR A 140 -9.83 -2.24 -13.75
N LYS A 141 -9.97 -1.04 -14.33
CA LYS A 141 -11.27 -0.43 -14.64
C LYS A 141 -12.08 -1.28 -15.60
N LYS A 142 -11.48 -1.67 -16.74
CA LYS A 142 -12.13 -2.55 -17.72
C LYS A 142 -12.54 -3.90 -17.10
N ARG A 143 -11.65 -4.46 -16.27
CA ARG A 143 -11.92 -5.72 -15.56
C ARG A 143 -13.11 -5.60 -14.61
N LEU A 144 -13.14 -4.57 -13.78
CA LEU A 144 -14.21 -4.39 -12.79
C LEU A 144 -15.54 -4.00 -13.45
N ALA A 145 -15.52 -3.25 -14.56
CA ALA A 145 -16.72 -3.04 -15.36
C ALA A 145 -17.33 -4.38 -15.80
N SER A 146 -16.51 -5.28 -16.36
CA SER A 146 -16.99 -6.61 -16.78
C SER A 146 -17.49 -7.52 -15.64
N TRP A 147 -17.15 -7.20 -14.38
CA TRP A 147 -17.64 -7.94 -13.22
C TRP A 147 -18.94 -7.37 -12.65
N LEU A 148 -19.17 -6.07 -12.81
CA LEU A 148 -20.30 -5.33 -12.22
C LEU A 148 -21.45 -5.08 -13.21
N ASP A 149 -21.21 -5.26 -14.51
CA ASP A 149 -22.20 -5.16 -15.59
C ASP A 149 -22.89 -6.52 -15.89
N VAL A 150 -23.24 -7.27 -14.83
CA VAL A 150 -24.11 -8.45 -14.93
C VAL A 150 -25.53 -8.08 -14.51
#